data_AF-A0A7F8RC92-F1
#
_entry.id   AF-A0A7F8RC92-F1
#
_cell.length_a   1.000
_cell.length_b   1.000
_cell.length_c   1.000
_cell.angle_alpha   90.00
_cell.angle_beta   90.00
_cell.angle_gamma   90.00
#
_symmetry.space_group_name_H-M   'P 1'
#
loop_
_entity.id
_entity.type
_entity.pdbx_description
1 polymer ?
#
loop_
_entity_poly.entity_id
_entity_poly.type
_entity_poly.pdbx_seq_one_letter_code
_entity_poly.pdbx_strand_id
1 'polypeptide(L)'
;MLQATAEANNLAAVAGAREIYCKSMEQVCGGDKPYIAPSDLERKHLDLKEVAIKQFRSVKKMGGDEFCHRYQDQLEAEIEETYANFIKHNDGKNIFYAARTPATLFAVMFAMYIISGLTGFIGLNSIAVLCNLIMGLALTSLCTWAYVKYSGEFREIGTVIDQIAETLWEQRSPRKVFSKLFEVTRRRMVHRALSSAQRQRLSSNNNKKKN
;
A
#
# COMPACT_ATOMS: atom_id res chain seq x y z
N MET A 1 42.30 3.58 34.29
CA MET A 1 41.45 2.42 33.96
C MET A 1 39.97 2.67 34.24
N LEU A 2 39.57 3.18 35.40
CA LEU A 2 38.15 3.38 35.76
C LEU A 2 37.35 4.28 34.80
N GLN A 3 37.94 5.36 34.28
CA GLN A 3 37.25 6.27 33.36
C GLN A 3 36.96 5.63 31.99
N ALA A 4 37.93 4.93 31.40
CA ALA A 4 37.74 4.21 30.14
C ALA A 4 36.69 3.08 30.27
N THR A 5 36.63 2.40 31.42
CA THR A 5 35.59 1.39 31.70
C THR A 5 34.21 2.01 31.89
N ALA A 6 34.13 3.20 32.50
CA ALA A 6 32.87 3.95 32.64
C ALA A 6 32.36 4.47 31.29
N GLU A 7 33.24 5.00 30.43
CA GLU A 7 32.89 5.43 29.07
C GLU A 7 32.37 4.27 28.22
N ALA A 8 33.06 3.12 28.24
CA ALA A 8 32.61 1.92 27.51
C ALA A 8 31.24 1.41 28.00
N ASN A 9 30.98 1.45 29.32
CA ASN A 9 29.69 1.04 29.88
C ASN A 9 28.55 1.96 29.43
N ASN A 10 28.77 3.28 29.47
CA ASN A 10 27.77 4.26 29.05
C ASN A 10 27.49 4.18 27.54
N LEU A 11 28.54 4.03 26.71
CA LEU A 11 28.38 3.83 25.26
C LEU A 11 27.61 2.55 24.92
N ALA A 12 27.88 1.44 25.62
CA ALA A 12 27.12 0.20 25.46
C ALA A 12 25.65 0.39 25.85
N ALA A 13 25.37 1.17 26.91
CA ALA A 13 24.01 1.49 27.32
C ALA A 13 23.29 2.38 26.28
N VAL A 14 23.98 3.36 25.68
CA VAL A 14 23.46 4.19 24.58
C VAL A 14 23.12 3.30 23.37
N ALA A 15 24.06 2.46 22.95
CA ALA A 15 23.86 1.55 21.81
C ALA A 15 22.67 0.60 22.04
N GLY A 16 22.55 -0.01 23.23
CA GLY A 16 21.45 -0.90 23.57
C GLY A 16 20.10 -0.19 23.62
N ALA A 17 20.03 1.02 24.19
CA ALA A 17 18.80 1.81 24.20
C ALA A 17 18.36 2.23 22.79
N ARG A 18 19.31 2.63 21.94
CA ARG A 18 19.07 2.95 20.54
C ARG A 18 18.59 1.74 19.75
N GLU A 19 19.19 0.57 19.95
CA GLU A 19 18.77 -0.67 19.27
C GLU A 19 17.31 -1.02 19.59
N ILE A 20 16.90 -0.88 20.86
CA ILE A 20 15.51 -1.10 21.29
C ILE A 20 14.56 -0.12 20.58
N TYR A 21 14.94 1.16 20.50
CA TYR A 21 14.19 2.17 19.75
C TYR A 21 14.06 1.77 18.27
N CYS A 22 15.17 1.45 17.60
CA CYS A 22 15.19 1.06 16.19
C CYS A 22 14.29 -0.15 15.92
N LYS A 23 14.42 -1.21 16.73
CA LYS A 23 13.64 -2.45 16.60
C LYS A 23 12.15 -2.21 16.80
N SER A 24 11.80 -1.36 17.78
CA SER A 24 10.40 -1.03 18.04
C SER A 24 9.81 -0.15 16.93
N MET A 25 10.61 0.80 16.42
CA MET A 25 10.20 1.67 15.32
C MET A 25 10.04 0.88 14.01
N GLU A 26 10.90 -0.11 13.76
CA GLU A 26 10.79 -1.02 12.62
C GLU A 26 9.52 -1.89 12.68
N GLN A 27 9.04 -2.27 13.87
CA GLN A 27 7.75 -2.95 14.01
C GLN A 27 6.54 -2.06 13.66
N VAL A 28 6.71 -0.74 13.77
CA VAL A 28 5.67 0.26 13.45
C VAL A 28 5.74 0.64 11.97
N CYS A 29 6.90 1.08 11.48
CA CYS A 29 7.06 1.65 10.13
C CYS A 29 8.07 0.90 9.24
N GLY A 30 8.51 -0.31 9.60
CA GLY A 30 9.45 -1.13 8.82
C GLY A 30 8.90 -1.57 7.46
N GLY A 31 9.74 -2.10 6.58
CA GLY A 31 9.45 -2.31 5.15
C GLY A 31 8.11 -3.00 4.83
N ASP A 32 7.72 -4.00 5.63
CA ASP A 32 6.49 -4.79 5.44
C ASP A 32 5.21 -4.13 5.99
N LYS A 33 5.33 -2.98 6.66
CA LYS A 33 4.21 -2.24 7.27
C LYS A 33 3.66 -1.16 6.34
N PRO A 34 2.32 -0.97 6.29
CA PRO A 34 1.68 0.06 5.48
C PRO A 34 2.09 1.47 5.94
N TYR A 35 1.86 2.47 5.08
CA TYR A 35 2.11 3.87 5.40
C TYR A 35 1.37 4.30 6.67
N ILE A 36 2.07 5.03 7.54
CA ILE A 36 1.50 5.64 8.74
C ILE A 36 1.52 7.17 8.58
N ALA A 37 0.44 7.83 9.02
CA ALA A 37 0.35 9.29 8.97
C ALA A 37 1.44 9.94 9.84
N PRO A 38 2.01 11.10 9.45
CA PRO A 38 3.13 11.71 10.16
C PRO A 38 2.80 12.04 11.62
N SER A 39 1.56 12.44 11.91
CA SER A 39 1.07 12.71 13.28
C SER A 39 1.05 11.46 14.16
N ASP A 40 0.66 10.31 13.59
CA ASP A 40 0.64 9.04 14.32
C ASP A 40 2.06 8.49 14.50
N LEU A 41 2.93 8.70 13.50
CA LEU A 41 4.34 8.33 13.54
C LEU A 41 5.08 9.11 14.62
N GLU A 42 4.84 10.42 14.71
CA GLU A 42 5.40 11.31 15.72
C GLU A 42 4.97 10.89 17.14
N ARG A 43 3.68 10.61 17.34
CA ARG A 43 3.19 10.12 18.63
C ARG A 43 3.88 8.82 19.04
N LYS A 44 4.01 7.87 18.09
CA LYS A 44 4.71 6.60 18.34
C LYS A 44 6.20 6.81 18.61
N HIS A 45 6.83 7.75 17.90
CA HIS A 45 8.21 8.12 18.14
C HIS A 45 8.41 8.66 19.56
N LEU A 46 7.56 9.57 20.03
CA LEU A 46 7.64 10.13 21.39
C LEU A 46 7.50 9.05 22.47
N ASP A 47 6.51 8.17 22.32
CA ASP A 47 6.30 7.03 23.24
C ASP A 47 7.55 6.12 23.30
N LEU A 48 8.11 5.77 22.13
CA LEU A 48 9.27 4.89 22.03
C LEU A 48 10.58 5.55 22.50
N LYS A 49 10.74 6.86 22.25
CA LYS A 49 11.85 7.66 22.75
C LYS A 49 11.86 7.66 24.28
N GLU A 50 10.70 7.85 24.91
CA GLU A 50 10.60 7.82 26.37
C GLU A 50 10.97 6.44 26.94
N VAL A 51 10.55 5.35 26.28
CA VAL A 51 10.93 3.98 26.66
C VAL A 51 12.44 3.76 26.54
N ALA A 52 13.07 4.23 25.46
CA ALA A 52 14.51 4.12 25.26
C ALA A 52 15.30 4.91 26.32
N ILE A 53 14.87 6.13 26.66
CA ILE A 53 15.48 6.96 27.71
C ILE A 53 15.31 6.30 29.08
N LYS A 54 14.12 5.78 29.40
CA LYS A 54 13.87 5.03 30.65
C LYS A 54 14.79 3.81 30.75
N GLN A 55 14.94 3.06 29.66
CA GLN A 55 15.86 1.93 29.60
C GLN A 55 17.30 2.38 29.86
N PHE A 56 17.77 3.44 29.19
CA PHE A 56 19.10 4.00 29.41
C PHE A 56 19.32 4.39 30.88
N ARG A 57 18.34 5.04 31.52
CA ARG A 57 18.39 5.42 32.95
C ARG A 57 18.39 4.22 33.90
N SER A 58 17.73 3.13 33.52
CA SER A 58 17.67 1.91 34.34
C SER A 58 19.00 1.15 34.42
N VAL A 59 19.91 1.35 33.46
CA VAL A 59 21.23 0.72 33.46
C VAL A 59 22.10 1.31 34.56
N LYS A 60 22.69 0.44 35.39
CA LYS A 60 23.58 0.84 36.49
C LYS A 60 24.88 1.42 35.92
N LYS A 61 24.99 2.74 35.92
CA LYS A 61 26.12 3.49 35.34
C LYS A 61 27.17 3.83 36.40
N MET A 62 28.43 3.91 35.98
CA MET A 62 29.55 4.42 36.78
C MET A 62 29.92 5.82 36.29
N GLY A 63 30.18 6.78 37.19
CA GLY A 63 30.69 8.11 36.82
C GLY A 63 29.86 9.34 37.21
N GLY A 64 28.75 9.18 37.94
CA GLY A 64 27.91 10.31 38.41
C GLY A 64 26.89 10.81 37.37
N ASP A 65 25.91 11.58 37.84
CA ASP A 65 24.76 12.02 37.03
C ASP A 65 25.14 12.96 35.88
N GLU A 66 26.13 13.84 36.07
CA GLU A 66 26.59 14.77 35.01
C GLU A 66 27.22 14.04 33.81
N PHE A 67 27.99 12.97 34.06
CA PHE A 67 28.58 12.16 32.99
C PHE A 67 27.49 11.41 32.22
N CYS A 68 26.48 10.92 32.92
CA CYS A 68 25.31 10.26 32.34
C CYS A 68 24.46 11.21 31.48
N HIS A 69 24.31 12.48 31.87
CA HIS A 69 23.54 13.47 31.12
C HIS A 69 24.08 13.66 29.70
N ARG A 70 25.39 13.80 29.53
CA ARG A 70 26.01 13.95 28.20
C ARG A 70 25.71 12.78 27.26
N TYR A 71 25.71 11.55 27.77
CA TYR A 71 25.38 10.37 26.98
C TYR A 71 23.87 10.24 26.73
N GLN A 72 23.03 10.76 27.64
CA GLN A 72 21.60 10.86 27.39
C GLN A 72 21.31 11.84 26.24
N ASP A 73 21.95 13.02 26.25
CA ASP A 73 21.81 14.00 25.17
C ASP A 73 22.29 13.42 23.83
N GLN A 74 23.39 12.65 23.85
CA GLN A 74 23.87 11.93 22.68
C GLN A 74 22.85 10.89 22.20
N LEU A 75 22.27 10.09 23.10
CA LEU A 75 21.24 9.11 22.75
C LEU A 75 20.01 9.79 22.13
N GLU A 76 19.57 10.91 22.70
CA GLU A 76 18.44 11.67 22.17
C GLU A 76 18.74 12.19 20.77
N ALA A 77 19.93 12.75 20.53
CA ALA A 77 20.34 13.21 19.20
C ALA A 77 20.39 12.07 18.17
N GLU A 78 20.95 10.91 18.54
CA GLU A 78 20.99 9.73 17.65
C GLU A 78 19.59 9.17 17.36
N ILE A 79 18.67 9.23 18.33
CA ILE A 79 17.27 8.84 18.15
C ILE A 79 16.56 9.80 17.17
N GLU A 80 16.76 11.11 17.29
CA GLU A 80 16.20 12.11 16.36
C GLU A 80 16.73 11.91 14.94
N GLU A 81 18.03 11.67 14.76
CA GLU A 81 18.61 11.38 13.45
C GLU A 81 18.00 10.10 12.84
N THR A 82 17.86 9.06 13.67
CA THR A 82 17.23 7.80 13.25
C THR A 82 15.75 8.01 12.89
N TYR A 83 15.03 8.84 13.64
CA TYR A 83 13.64 9.20 13.35
C TYR A 83 13.51 9.94 12.01
N ALA A 84 14.38 10.91 11.72
CA ALA A 84 14.42 11.59 10.44
C ALA A 84 14.61 10.62 9.26
N ASN A 85 15.43 9.58 9.45
CA ASN A 85 15.60 8.51 8.46
C ASN A 85 14.32 7.66 8.29
N PHE A 86 13.62 7.34 9.38
CA PHE A 86 12.34 6.64 9.31
C PHE A 86 11.23 7.46 8.66
N ILE A 87 11.18 8.78 8.89
CA ILE A 87 10.25 9.69 8.19
C ILE A 87 10.50 9.60 6.68
N LYS A 88 11.75 9.77 6.23
CA LYS A 88 12.10 9.67 4.81
C LYS A 88 11.74 8.30 4.22
N HIS A 89 11.97 7.22 4.96
CA HIS A 89 11.62 5.87 4.53
C HIS A 89 10.09 5.69 4.40
N ASN A 90 9.32 6.20 5.37
CA ASN A 90 7.86 6.17 5.36
C ASN A 90 7.28 7.03 4.23
N ASP A 91 7.85 8.20 3.96
CA ASP A 91 7.47 9.06 2.84
C ASP A 91 7.81 8.44 1.48
N GLY A 92 8.91 7.68 1.39
CA GLY A 92 9.25 6.88 0.21
C GLY A 92 8.17 5.84 -0.13
N LYS A 93 7.49 5.27 0.87
CA LYS A 93 6.35 4.37 0.66
C LYS A 93 5.12 5.10 0.11
N ASN A 94 4.96 6.38 0.44
CA ASN A 94 3.89 7.21 -0.08
C ASN A 94 4.06 7.49 -1.59
N ILE A 95 5.29 7.61 -2.10
CA ILE A 95 5.56 7.76 -3.54
C ILE A 95 5.11 6.53 -4.35
N PHE A 96 5.28 5.32 -3.81
CA PHE A 96 4.80 4.09 -4.46
C PHE A 96 3.27 3.96 -4.44
N TYR A 97 2.60 4.51 -3.42
CA TYR A 97 1.14 4.60 -3.38
C TYR A 97 0.61 5.67 -4.34
N ALA A 98 1.29 6.81 -4.40
CA ALA A 98 1.03 7.93 -5.30
C ALA A 98 1.25 7.61 -6.78
N ALA A 99 2.11 6.63 -7.11
CA ALA A 99 2.36 6.19 -8.48
C ALA A 99 1.29 5.24 -9.04
N ARG A 100 0.45 4.66 -8.17
CA ARG A 100 -0.63 3.75 -8.58
C ARG A 100 -1.74 4.51 -9.30
N THR A 101 -2.20 5.64 -8.76
CA THR A 101 -3.24 6.48 -9.36
C THR A 101 -2.93 6.89 -10.81
N PRO A 102 -1.77 7.50 -11.13
CA PRO A 102 -1.45 7.85 -12.51
C PRO A 102 -1.36 6.62 -13.40
N ALA A 103 -0.75 5.53 -12.94
CA ALA A 103 -0.68 4.28 -13.72
C ALA A 103 -2.07 3.69 -14.03
N THR A 104 -3.01 3.73 -13.07
CA THR A 104 -4.38 3.24 -13.27
C THR A 104 -5.16 4.10 -14.26
N LEU A 105 -5.06 5.42 -14.15
CA LEU A 105 -5.74 6.36 -15.03
C LEU A 105 -5.18 6.26 -16.46
N PHE A 106 -3.86 6.16 -16.62
CA PHE A 106 -3.23 5.90 -17.93
C PHE A 106 -3.69 4.58 -18.54
N ALA A 107 -3.76 3.51 -17.74
CA ALA A 107 -4.23 2.20 -18.22
C ALA A 107 -5.71 2.22 -18.65
N VAL A 108 -6.57 2.94 -17.90
CA VAL A 108 -7.98 3.11 -18.25
C VAL A 108 -8.14 3.94 -19.52
N MET A 109 -7.41 5.06 -19.64
CA MET A 109 -7.41 5.87 -20.86
C MET A 109 -6.99 5.06 -22.08
N PHE A 110 -5.91 4.29 -21.96
CA PHE A 110 -5.42 3.44 -23.04
C PHE A 110 -6.44 2.36 -23.43
N ALA A 111 -7.03 1.67 -22.46
CA ALA A 111 -8.03 0.64 -22.72
C ALA A 111 -9.29 1.21 -23.39
N MET A 112 -9.79 2.36 -22.90
CA MET A 112 -10.96 3.03 -23.48
C MET A 112 -10.69 3.56 -24.88
N TYR A 113 -9.46 4.01 -25.18
CA TYR A 113 -9.05 4.43 -26.53
C TYR A 113 -9.09 3.27 -27.53
N ILE A 114 -8.55 2.11 -27.16
CA ILE A 114 -8.61 0.92 -28.01
C ILE A 114 -10.06 0.48 -28.24
N ILE A 115 -10.90 0.48 -27.20
CA ILE A 115 -12.33 0.11 -27.31
C ILE A 115 -13.09 1.13 -28.18
N SER A 116 -12.84 2.42 -28.03
CA SER A 116 -13.43 3.49 -28.86
C SER A 116 -13.04 3.31 -30.34
N GLY A 117 -11.76 3.05 -30.63
CA GLY A 117 -11.28 2.79 -31.99
C GLY A 117 -11.93 1.56 -32.64
N LEU A 118 -12.05 0.45 -31.89
CA LEU A 118 -12.73 -0.76 -32.36
C LEU A 118 -14.23 -0.55 -32.59
N THR A 119 -14.89 0.23 -31.73
CA THR A 119 -16.32 0.52 -31.83
C THR A 119 -16.63 1.51 -32.97
N GLY A 120 -15.71 2.44 -33.24
CA GLY A 120 -15.76 3.33 -34.40
C GLY A 120 -15.61 2.57 -35.72
N PHE A 121 -14.81 1.51 -35.75
CA PHE A 121 -14.66 0.65 -36.93
C PHE A 121 -15.94 -0.16 -37.26
N ILE A 122 -16.79 -0.39 -36.27
CA ILE A 122 -18.08 -1.11 -36.39
C ILE A 122 -19.22 -0.15 -36.78
N GLY A 123 -19.00 1.17 -36.79
CA GLY A 123 -20.01 2.18 -37.19
C GLY A 123 -21.00 2.58 -36.10
N LEU A 124 -20.75 2.21 -34.84
CA LEU A 124 -21.60 2.57 -33.69
C LEU A 124 -21.22 3.95 -33.13
N ASN A 125 -21.46 4.99 -33.93
CA ASN A 125 -20.99 6.34 -33.69
C ASN A 125 -21.45 6.92 -32.32
N SER A 126 -22.66 6.60 -31.88
CA SER A 126 -23.18 7.04 -30.57
C SER A 126 -22.39 6.47 -29.38
N ILE A 127 -21.90 5.23 -29.49
CA ILE A 127 -21.10 4.59 -28.42
C ILE A 127 -19.67 5.13 -28.43
N ALA A 128 -19.10 5.40 -29.61
CA ALA A 128 -17.78 6.01 -29.74
C ALA A 128 -17.74 7.42 -29.12
N VAL A 129 -18.78 8.24 -29.35
CA VAL A 129 -18.91 9.56 -28.73
C VAL A 129 -19.02 9.46 -27.21
N LEU A 130 -19.81 8.52 -26.68
CA LEU A 130 -19.95 8.31 -25.23
C LEU A 130 -18.60 7.88 -24.59
N CYS A 131 -17.86 6.99 -25.25
CA CYS A 131 -16.54 6.55 -24.81
C CYS A 131 -15.51 7.70 -24.84
N ASN A 132 -15.52 8.55 -25.87
CA ASN A 132 -14.64 9.71 -25.95
C ASN A 132 -14.98 10.77 -24.88
N LEU A 133 -16.26 10.91 -24.50
CA LEU A 133 -16.69 11.80 -23.42
C LEU A 133 -16.20 11.30 -22.05
N ILE A 134 -16.31 9.99 -21.79
CA ILE A 134 -15.76 9.35 -20.58
C ILE A 134 -14.23 9.50 -20.53
N MET A 135 -13.55 9.36 -21.68
CA MET A 135 -12.11 9.57 -21.77
C MET A 135 -11.73 11.03 -21.49
N GLY A 136 -12.49 12.00 -21.98
CA GLY A 136 -12.30 13.42 -21.68
C GLY A 136 -12.48 13.73 -20.19
N LEU A 137 -13.49 13.16 -19.55
CA LEU A 137 -13.69 13.28 -18.10
C LEU A 137 -12.53 12.65 -17.30
N ALA A 138 -12.03 11.50 -17.72
CA ALA A 138 -10.85 10.89 -17.11
C ALA A 138 -9.59 11.75 -17.29
N LEU A 139 -9.40 12.37 -18.47
CA LEU A 139 -8.29 13.27 -18.75
C LEU A 139 -8.35 14.53 -17.87
N THR A 140 -9.51 15.18 -17.79
CA THR A 140 -9.70 16.36 -16.94
C THR A 140 -9.48 16.01 -15.46
N SER A 141 -9.96 14.85 -14.99
CA SER A 141 -9.69 14.36 -13.64
C SER A 141 -8.20 14.12 -13.38
N LEU A 142 -7.47 13.60 -14.36
CA LEU A 142 -6.01 13.41 -14.29
C LEU A 142 -5.27 14.75 -14.27
N CYS A 143 -5.71 15.73 -15.06
CA CYS A 143 -5.16 17.09 -15.04
C CYS A 143 -5.44 17.77 -13.70
N THR A 144 -6.64 17.63 -13.14
CA THR A 144 -6.99 18.14 -11.79
C THR A 144 -6.15 17.46 -10.71
N TRP A 145 -5.93 16.15 -10.80
CA TRP A 145 -5.04 15.43 -9.88
C TRP A 145 -3.59 15.91 -9.96
N ALA A 146 -3.05 16.06 -11.18
CA ALA A 146 -1.71 16.56 -11.41
C ALA A 146 -1.56 18.01 -10.90
N TYR A 147 -2.58 18.85 -11.11
CA TYR A 147 -2.61 20.23 -10.64
C TYR A 147 -2.67 20.32 -9.11
N VAL A 148 -3.56 19.56 -8.45
CA VAL A 148 -3.65 19.54 -6.97
C VAL A 148 -2.34 19.05 -6.34
N LYS A 149 -1.69 18.07 -6.97
CA LYS A 149 -0.42 17.52 -6.46
C LYS A 149 0.78 18.44 -6.68
N TYR A 150 0.77 19.25 -7.74
CA TYR A 150 1.81 20.22 -8.04
C TYR A 150 1.61 21.56 -7.32
N SER A 151 0.36 22.00 -7.14
CA SER A 151 0.00 23.29 -6.54
C SER A 151 -0.16 23.26 -5.03
N GLY A 152 -0.40 22.08 -4.43
CA GLY A 152 -0.51 21.91 -2.97
C GLY A 152 -1.77 22.50 -2.32
N GLU A 153 -2.48 23.42 -2.96
CA GLU A 153 -3.82 23.86 -2.57
C GLU A 153 -4.88 22.81 -2.95
N PHE A 154 -5.82 22.55 -2.04
CA PHE A 154 -6.95 21.61 -2.18
C PHE A 154 -6.59 20.10 -2.21
N ARG A 155 -5.77 19.66 -1.25
CA ARG A 155 -5.45 18.23 -1.00
C ARG A 155 -6.68 17.32 -0.95
N GLU A 156 -7.83 17.81 -0.49
CA GLU A 156 -9.09 17.05 -0.40
C GLU A 156 -9.58 16.55 -1.77
N ILE A 157 -9.49 17.38 -2.82
CA ILE A 157 -9.93 16.98 -4.18
C ILE A 157 -9.02 15.87 -4.72
N GLY A 158 -7.72 15.93 -4.44
CA GLY A 158 -6.77 14.87 -4.80
C GLY A 158 -7.10 13.53 -4.14
N THR A 159 -7.51 13.55 -2.87
CA THR A 159 -7.87 12.33 -2.13
C THR A 159 -9.13 11.65 -2.68
N VAL A 160 -10.13 12.40 -3.14
CA VAL A 160 -11.33 11.84 -3.77
C VAL A 160 -10.97 11.15 -5.09
N ILE A 161 -10.07 11.74 -5.88
CA ILE A 161 -9.59 11.13 -7.13
C ILE A 161 -8.79 9.85 -6.84
N ASP A 162 -7.95 9.84 -5.81
CA ASP A 162 -7.21 8.64 -5.39
C ASP A 162 -8.17 7.51 -4.93
N GLN A 163 -9.25 7.82 -4.20
CA GLN A 163 -10.27 6.84 -3.81
C GLN A 163 -11.01 6.24 -5.03
N ILE A 164 -11.37 7.09 -6.00
CA ILE A 164 -12.01 6.63 -7.24
C ILE A 164 -11.04 5.75 -8.05
N ALA A 165 -9.76 6.12 -8.13
CA ALA A 165 -8.75 5.31 -8.78
C ALA A 165 -8.53 3.96 -8.08
N GLU A 166 -8.58 3.92 -6.75
CA GLU A 166 -8.47 2.69 -5.97
C GLU A 166 -9.67 1.76 -6.17
N THR A 167 -10.89 2.30 -6.16
CA THR A 167 -12.10 1.51 -6.45
C THR A 167 -12.09 0.95 -7.88
N LEU A 168 -11.63 1.75 -8.85
CA LEU A 168 -11.44 1.32 -10.23
C LEU A 168 -10.33 0.27 -10.37
N TRP A 169 -9.21 0.42 -9.67
CA TRP A 169 -8.13 -0.56 -9.64
C TRP A 169 -8.59 -1.89 -9.07
N GLU A 170 -9.32 -1.86 -7.96
CA GLU A 170 -9.90 -3.05 -7.36
C GLU A 170 -10.88 -3.75 -8.32
N GLN A 171 -11.74 -2.98 -9.00
CA GLN A 171 -12.68 -3.51 -9.98
C GLN A 171 -11.99 -4.07 -11.22
N ARG A 172 -10.96 -3.37 -11.72
CA ARG A 172 -10.18 -3.73 -12.91
C ARG A 172 -9.14 -4.80 -12.62
N SER A 173 -8.83 -5.05 -11.34
CA SER A 173 -7.84 -6.04 -10.93
C SER A 173 -8.16 -7.37 -11.63
N PRO A 174 -7.20 -7.95 -12.36
CA PRO A 174 -7.44 -9.16 -13.14
C PRO A 174 -7.94 -10.30 -12.25
N ARG A 175 -7.70 -10.26 -10.92
CA ARG A 175 -8.21 -11.23 -9.95
C ARG A 175 -9.74 -11.29 -9.89
N LYS A 176 -10.45 -10.15 -9.77
CA LYS A 176 -11.92 -10.14 -9.71
C LYS A 176 -12.54 -10.49 -11.07
N VAL A 177 -11.97 -9.98 -12.17
CA VAL A 177 -12.42 -10.32 -13.53
C VAL A 177 -12.16 -11.80 -13.87
N PHE A 178 -10.98 -12.33 -13.55
CA PHE A 178 -10.70 -13.77 -13.68
C PHE A 178 -11.60 -14.60 -12.79
N SER A 179 -11.88 -14.19 -11.55
CA SER A 179 -12.76 -14.97 -10.67
C SER A 179 -14.17 -15.07 -11.24
N LYS A 180 -14.74 -13.98 -11.77
CA LYS A 180 -16.05 -14.00 -12.42
C LYS A 180 -16.03 -14.77 -13.74
N LEU A 181 -14.99 -14.61 -14.55
CA LEU A 181 -14.84 -15.36 -15.81
C LEU A 181 -14.66 -16.86 -15.54
N PHE A 182 -13.88 -17.21 -14.52
CA PHE A 182 -13.65 -18.58 -14.08
C PHE A 182 -14.91 -19.19 -13.49
N GLU A 183 -15.68 -18.46 -12.69
CA GLU A 183 -16.99 -18.91 -12.21
C GLU A 183 -17.99 -19.13 -13.35
N VAL A 184 -18.08 -18.20 -14.31
CA VAL A 184 -18.97 -18.34 -15.48
C VAL A 184 -18.52 -19.54 -16.35
N THR A 185 -17.21 -19.71 -16.54
CA THR A 185 -16.65 -20.84 -17.28
C THR A 185 -16.89 -22.16 -16.56
N ARG A 186 -16.69 -22.20 -15.24
CA ARG A 186 -16.96 -23.37 -14.39
C ARG A 186 -18.45 -23.73 -14.40
N ARG A 187 -19.35 -22.76 -14.26
CA ARG A 187 -20.81 -22.98 -14.34
C ARG A 187 -21.21 -23.51 -15.72
N ARG A 188 -20.64 -22.98 -16.81
CA ARG A 188 -20.89 -23.50 -18.18
C ARG A 188 -20.32 -24.90 -18.40
N MET A 189 -19.14 -25.21 -17.87
CA MET A 189 -18.57 -26.56 -17.93
C MET A 189 -19.40 -27.56 -17.13
N VAL A 190 -19.80 -27.22 -15.91
CA VAL A 190 -20.66 -28.06 -15.06
C VAL A 190 -22.01 -28.28 -15.75
N HIS A 191 -22.62 -27.25 -16.33
CA HIS A 191 -23.89 -27.38 -17.03
C HIS A 191 -23.77 -28.19 -18.33
N ARG A 192 -22.63 -28.15 -19.03
CA ARG A 192 -22.34 -29.01 -20.20
C ARG A 192 -22.03 -30.45 -19.81
N ALA A 193 -21.35 -30.67 -18.69
CA ALA A 193 -21.05 -32.00 -18.17
C ALA A 193 -22.30 -32.69 -17.61
N LEU A 194 -23.18 -31.94 -16.95
CA LEU A 194 -24.49 -32.43 -16.51
C LEU A 194 -25.40 -32.76 -17.71
N SER A 195 -25.43 -31.90 -18.74
CA SER A 195 -26.25 -32.18 -19.92
C SER A 195 -25.71 -33.34 -20.78
N SER A 196 -24.38 -33.55 -20.82
CA SER A 196 -23.79 -34.73 -21.48
C SER A 196 -24.04 -36.01 -20.68
N ALA A 197 -23.91 -35.99 -19.35
CA ALA A 197 -24.21 -37.12 -18.48
C ALA A 197 -25.71 -37.51 -18.52
N GLN A 198 -26.60 -36.53 -18.60
CA GLN A 198 -28.05 -36.76 -18.70
C GLN A 198 -28.44 -37.33 -20.08
N ARG A 199 -27.76 -36.93 -21.17
CA ARG A 199 -27.92 -37.57 -22.50
C ARG A 199 -27.48 -39.03 -22.51
N GLN A 200 -26.40 -39.38 -21.81
CA GLN A 200 -25.96 -40.78 -21.70
C GLN A 200 -26.94 -41.66 -20.92
N ARG A 201 -27.53 -41.14 -19.83
CA ARG A 201 -28.55 -41.88 -19.05
C ARG A 201 -29.85 -42.13 -19.80
N LEU A 202 -30.31 -41.17 -20.62
CA LEU A 202 -31.53 -41.34 -21.41
C LEU A 202 -31.37 -42.36 -22.56
N SER A 203 -30.18 -42.45 -23.16
CA SER A 203 -29.89 -43.44 -24.21
C SER A 203 -29.85 -44.88 -23.67
N SER A 204 -29.34 -45.09 -22.46
CA SER A 204 -29.21 -46.44 -21.87
C SER A 204 -30.54 -47.06 -21.44
N ASN A 205 -31.55 -46.26 -21.11
CA ASN A 205 -32.82 -46.77 -20.56
C ASN A 205 -33.83 -47.26 -21.62
N ASN A 206 -33.66 -46.87 -22.89
CA ASN A 206 -34.58 -47.27 -23.97
C ASN A 206 -34.34 -48.69 -24.51
N ASN A 207 -33.23 -49.35 -24.13
CA ASN A 207 -32.91 -50.71 -24.60
C ASN A 207 -33.37 -51.84 -23.64
N LYS A 208 -34.13 -51.54 -22.57
CA LYS A 208 -34.55 -52.54 -21.58
C LYS A 208 -36.04 -52.92 -21.58
N LYS A 209 -36.83 -52.45 -22.55
CA LYS A 209 -38.24 -52.87 -22.75
C LYS A 209 -38.43 -53.49 -24.14
N LYS A 210 -37.86 -54.67 -24.34
CA LYS A 210 -38.31 -55.65 -25.34
C LYS A 210 -37.80 -57.01 -24.89
N ASN A 211 -38.60 -57.67 -24.08
CA ASN A 211 -38.73 -59.12 -23.96
C ASN A 211 -40.07 -59.37 -23.26
#